data_AF-A0A0B1RUX6-F1
#
_entry.id   AF-A0A0B1RUX6-F1
#
_cell.length_a   1.000
_cell.length_b   1.000
_cell.length_c   1.000
_cell.angle_alpha   90.00
_cell.angle_beta   90.00
_cell.angle_gamma   90.00
#
_symmetry.space_group_name_H-M   'P 1'
#
loop_
_entity.id
_entity.type
_entity.pdbx_description
1 polymer ?
#
loop_
_entity_poly.entity_id
_entity_poly.type
_entity_poly.pdbx_seq_one_letter_code
_entity_poly.pdbx_strand_id
1 'polypeptide(L)'
;MRFDDRSVNRIYIPKYSRNSQYPQYVEIPYPKAGVEDNPLVRLYVWSTRTNRTVIAEPPADLTSTNQSYYIFSNSWINMPANVRRNLGDERLMTVWANREQNIIYITLCNEIDCVLVGIPEFASLLRQLSTSVPDSCSVVHHQRPKYVGRTNRREKSIHIWFWIFYTPSACLY
;
A
#
# COMPACT_ATOMS: atom_id res chain seq x y z
N MET A 1 3.23 -4.64 -8.10
CA MET A 1 4.00 -3.88 -7.10
C MET A 1 5.19 -4.70 -6.67
N ARG A 2 6.36 -4.08 -6.47
CA ARG A 2 7.59 -4.74 -6.02
C ARG A 2 8.22 -3.93 -4.89
N PHE A 3 8.68 -4.64 -3.88
CA PHE A 3 9.47 -4.12 -2.77
C PHE A 3 10.93 -4.59 -2.93
N ASP A 4 11.88 -3.71 -2.71
CA ASP A 4 13.31 -3.99 -2.72
C ASP A 4 13.93 -3.58 -1.38
N ASP A 5 14.18 -4.59 -0.55
CA ASP A 5 14.62 -4.43 0.84
C ASP A 5 16.13 -4.63 1.01
N ARG A 6 16.91 -4.61 -0.08
CA ARG A 6 18.35 -4.94 -0.05
C ARG A 6 19.18 -3.97 0.80
N SER A 7 18.77 -2.71 0.89
CA SER A 7 19.40 -1.68 1.74
C SER A 7 18.78 -1.59 3.13
N VAL A 8 17.70 -2.32 3.42
CA VAL A 8 16.99 -2.21 4.69
C VAL A 8 17.72 -2.97 5.78
N ASN A 9 17.86 -2.34 6.95
CA ASN A 9 18.45 -2.95 8.13
C ASN A 9 17.77 -4.28 8.50
N ARG A 10 18.57 -5.25 8.95
CA ARG A 10 18.12 -6.63 9.18
C ARG A 10 18.20 -6.98 10.65
N ILE A 11 17.20 -7.69 11.15
CA ILE A 11 17.16 -8.18 12.53
C ILE A 11 17.24 -9.70 12.54
N TYR A 12 17.76 -10.25 13.64
CA TYR A 12 17.87 -11.69 13.85
C TYR A 12 16.92 -12.11 14.97
N ILE A 13 15.98 -12.99 14.65
CA ILE A 13 15.01 -13.51 15.61
C ILE A 13 15.37 -14.96 15.93
N PRO A 14 15.57 -15.31 17.22
CA PRO A 14 15.85 -16.70 17.59
C PRO A 14 14.62 -17.58 17.36
N LYS A 15 14.84 -18.73 16.72
CA LYS A 15 13.87 -19.78 16.44
C LYS A 15 14.32 -21.07 17.13
N TYR A 16 13.54 -21.50 18.10
CA TYR A 16 13.75 -22.74 18.83
C TYR A 16 12.96 -23.86 18.14
N SER A 17 13.65 -24.92 17.71
CA SER A 17 13.03 -26.06 17.04
C SER A 17 13.23 -27.32 17.89
N ARG A 18 12.20 -28.18 17.99
CA ARG A 18 12.25 -29.41 18.82
C ARG A 18 13.38 -30.37 18.44
N ASN A 19 13.85 -30.31 17.19
CA ASN A 19 14.88 -31.20 16.65
C ASN A 19 16.29 -30.59 16.70
N SER A 20 16.46 -29.43 17.36
CA SER A 20 17.76 -28.76 17.48
C SER A 20 18.03 -28.39 18.93
N GLN A 21 19.18 -28.81 19.45
CA GLN A 21 19.64 -28.43 20.80
C GLN A 21 20.00 -26.94 20.88
N TYR A 22 20.41 -26.34 19.76
CA TYR A 22 20.81 -24.94 19.70
C TYR A 22 19.77 -24.07 18.97
N PRO A 23 19.58 -22.81 19.41
CA PRO A 23 18.71 -21.88 18.72
C PRO A 23 19.21 -21.60 17.30
N GLN A 24 18.30 -21.53 16.35
CA GLN A 24 18.57 -21.02 15.01
C GLN A 24 18.16 -19.55 14.92
N TYR A 25 18.70 -18.79 13.97
CA TYR A 25 18.31 -17.40 13.78
C TYR A 25 17.64 -17.22 12.42
N VAL A 26 16.55 -16.46 12.41
CA VAL A 26 15.88 -16.01 11.18
C VAL A 26 16.22 -14.55 10.97
N GLU A 27 16.78 -14.24 9.81
CA GLU A 27 17.09 -12.89 9.37
C GLU A 27 15.87 -12.29 8.63
N ILE A 28 15.45 -11.10 9.03
CA ILE A 28 14.31 -10.39 8.40
C ILE A 28 14.67 -8.91 8.21
N PRO A 29 14.46 -8.32 7.01
CA PRO A 29 14.54 -6.87 6.84
C PRO A 29 13.45 -6.20 7.67
N TYR A 30 13.84 -5.26 8.53
CA TYR A 30 12.93 -4.57 9.45
C TYR A 30 13.41 -3.13 9.69
N PRO A 31 12.84 -2.14 8.99
CA PRO A 31 13.19 -0.76 9.18
C PRO A 31 12.59 -0.25 10.50
N LYS A 32 13.41 -0.11 11.54
CA LYS A 32 12.99 0.50 12.81
C LYS A 32 12.72 2.00 12.61
N ALA A 33 11.98 2.60 13.55
CA ALA A 33 11.78 4.05 13.55
C ALA A 33 13.14 4.78 13.51
N GLY A 34 13.26 5.77 12.62
CA GLY A 34 14.45 6.60 12.48
C GLY A 34 15.59 6.02 11.62
N VAL A 35 15.48 4.80 11.08
CA VAL A 35 16.51 4.28 10.15
C VAL A 35 16.42 5.00 8.80
N GLU A 36 17.55 5.34 8.20
CA GLU A 36 17.61 6.06 6.93
C GLU A 36 16.94 5.29 5.79
N ASP A 37 17.27 4.01 5.63
CA ASP A 37 16.79 3.19 4.52
C ASP A 37 15.46 2.48 4.82
N ASN A 38 14.44 2.87 4.06
CA ASN A 38 13.19 2.14 3.92
C ASN A 38 13.20 1.27 2.65
N PRO A 39 12.32 0.25 2.56
CA PRO A 39 12.07 -0.48 1.32
C PRO A 39 11.88 0.43 0.11
N LEU A 40 12.60 0.16 -0.97
CA LEU A 40 12.37 0.85 -2.24
C LEU A 40 11.15 0.21 -2.91
N VAL A 41 10.11 1.01 -3.17
CA VAL A 41 8.84 0.53 -3.73
C VAL A 41 8.68 0.99 -5.17
N ARG A 42 8.37 0.05 -6.07
CA ARG A 42 8.01 0.32 -7.48
C ARG A 42 6.64 -0.23 -7.81
N LEU A 43 5.79 0.62 -8.39
CA LEU A 43 4.48 0.25 -8.90
C LEU A 43 4.57 -0.03 -10.40
N TYR A 44 3.95 -1.12 -10.83
CA TYR A 44 3.94 -1.54 -12.22
C TYR A 44 2.50 -1.72 -12.68
N VAL A 45 2.19 -1.21 -13.86
CA VAL A 45 0.93 -1.42 -14.56
C VAL A 45 1.22 -2.33 -15.74
N TRP A 46 0.54 -3.48 -15.79
CA TRP A 46 0.66 -4.42 -16.90
C TRP A 46 -0.60 -4.37 -17.76
N SER A 47 -0.42 -4.08 -19.04
CA SER A 47 -1.50 -4.03 -20.03
C SER A 47 -1.65 -5.40 -20.68
N THR A 48 -2.83 -6.01 -20.52
CA THR A 48 -3.19 -7.28 -21.18
C THR A 48 -3.32 -7.14 -22.69
N ARG A 49 -3.67 -5.95 -23.19
CA ARG A 49 -3.85 -5.65 -24.61
C ARG A 49 -2.53 -5.55 -25.37
N THR A 50 -1.56 -4.84 -24.80
CA THR A 50 -0.26 -4.60 -25.44
C THR A 50 0.81 -5.58 -24.98
N ASN A 51 0.52 -6.38 -23.94
CA ASN A 51 1.46 -7.24 -23.24
C ASN A 51 2.73 -6.50 -22.78
N ARG A 52 2.57 -5.23 -22.38
CA ARG A 52 3.65 -4.38 -21.87
C ARG A 52 3.44 -4.06 -20.41
N THR A 53 4.54 -3.94 -19.69
CA THR A 53 4.57 -3.47 -18.31
C THR A 53 5.20 -2.10 -18.30
N VAL A 54 4.52 -1.12 -17.71
CA VAL A 54 5.04 0.22 -17.48
C VAL A 54 5.16 0.48 -15.99
N ILE A 55 6.07 1.38 -15.61
CA ILE A 55 6.22 1.84 -14.23
C ILE A 55 5.23 2.99 -14.04
N ALA A 56 4.44 2.91 -12.97
CA ALA A 56 3.64 4.04 -12.53
C ALA A 56 4.54 4.91 -11.66
N GLU A 57 5.04 6.00 -12.25
CA GLU A 57 5.98 6.90 -11.59
C GLU A 57 5.27 7.66 -10.45
N PRO A 58 5.94 7.83 -9.29
CA PRO A 58 5.46 8.71 -8.24
C PRO A 58 5.41 10.18 -8.73
N PRO A 59 4.61 11.05 -8.08
CA PRO A 59 4.63 12.48 -8.33
C PRO A 59 6.04 13.09 -8.20
N ALA A 60 6.38 14.02 -9.08
CA ALA A 60 7.70 14.65 -9.09
C ALA A 60 8.05 15.32 -7.75
N ASP A 61 7.08 15.98 -7.12
CA ASP A 61 7.24 16.65 -5.81
C ASP A 61 7.57 15.66 -4.68
N LEU A 62 7.12 14.40 -4.80
CA LEU A 62 7.44 13.35 -3.83
C LEU A 62 8.87 12.83 -4.01
N THR A 63 9.40 12.88 -5.23
CA THR A 63 10.78 12.44 -5.54
C THR A 63 11.82 13.53 -5.34
N SER A 64 11.43 14.81 -5.41
CA SER A 64 12.36 15.94 -5.37
C SER A 64 13.06 16.11 -4.03
N THR A 65 12.44 15.64 -2.94
CA THR A 65 13.02 15.72 -1.59
C THR A 65 14.10 14.69 -1.31
N ASN A 66 14.38 13.76 -2.24
CA ASN A 66 15.27 12.61 -2.05
C ASN A 66 14.95 11.75 -0.81
N GLN A 67 13.72 11.85 -0.30
CA GLN A 67 13.26 11.05 0.84
C GLN A 67 12.54 9.80 0.35
N SER A 68 12.56 8.76 1.17
CA SER A 68 11.73 7.57 0.93
C SER A 68 10.24 7.93 0.95
N TYR A 69 9.43 7.25 0.14
CA TYR A 69 7.98 7.41 0.15
C TYR A 69 7.28 6.07 0.34
N TYR A 70 5.98 6.13 0.64
CA TYR A 70 5.12 4.98 0.80
C TYR A 70 4.01 4.97 -0.25
N ILE A 71 3.53 3.77 -0.57
CA ILE A 71 2.28 3.58 -1.32
C ILE A 71 1.27 2.98 -0.36
N PHE A 72 0.23 3.74 -0.02
CA PHE A 72 -0.78 3.31 0.96
C PHE A 72 -1.91 2.50 0.34
N SER A 73 -2.35 2.87 -0.87
CA SER A 73 -3.48 2.22 -1.50
C SER A 73 -3.35 2.21 -3.01
N ASN A 74 -3.90 1.16 -3.62
CA ASN A 74 -4.04 1.00 -5.05
C ASN A 74 -5.43 0.45 -5.34
N SER A 75 -6.20 1.14 -6.17
CA SER A 75 -7.54 0.70 -6.56
C SER A 75 -7.79 0.99 -8.03
N TRP A 76 -8.34 0.03 -8.76
CA TRP A 76 -8.79 0.24 -10.12
C TRP A 76 -10.16 0.92 -10.12
N ILE A 77 -10.29 2.01 -10.86
CA ILE A 77 -11.52 2.78 -10.98
C ILE A 77 -11.95 2.89 -12.44
N ASN A 78 -13.26 2.75 -12.66
CA ASN A 78 -13.87 3.04 -13.94
C ASN A 78 -14.12 4.53 -14.06
N MET A 79 -13.66 5.13 -15.15
CA MET A 79 -13.81 6.56 -15.36
C MET A 79 -15.24 6.89 -15.82
N PRO A 80 -15.87 7.93 -15.23
CA PRO A 80 -17.16 8.43 -15.66
C PRO A 80 -17.18 8.82 -17.15
N ALA A 81 -18.34 8.68 -17.80
CA ALA A 81 -18.48 8.85 -19.25
C ALA A 81 -18.04 10.24 -19.76
N ASN A 82 -18.19 11.29 -18.94
CA ASN A 82 -17.81 12.66 -19.28
C ASN A 82 -16.28 12.88 -19.36
N VAL A 83 -15.49 12.15 -18.57
CA VAL A 83 -14.01 12.30 -18.54
C VAL A 83 -13.27 11.19 -19.27
N ARG A 84 -13.98 10.11 -19.61
CA ARG A 84 -13.45 8.92 -20.31
C ARG A 84 -12.75 9.22 -21.64
N ARG A 85 -13.17 10.26 -22.37
CA ARG A 85 -12.49 10.65 -23.63
C ARG A 85 -11.05 11.10 -23.41
N ASN A 86 -10.76 11.71 -22.25
CA ASN A 86 -9.43 12.24 -21.95
C ASN A 86 -8.63 11.26 -21.08
N LEU A 87 -9.30 10.59 -20.15
CA LEU A 87 -8.66 9.72 -19.17
C LEU A 87 -8.82 8.22 -19.48
N GLY A 88 -9.43 7.81 -20.58
CA GLY A 88 -9.68 6.40 -20.88
C GLY A 88 -10.75 5.76 -19.99
N ASP A 89 -11.03 4.48 -20.22
CA ASP A 89 -12.12 3.75 -19.56
C ASP A 89 -11.84 3.42 -18.08
N GLU A 90 -10.58 3.07 -17.80
CA GLU A 90 -10.14 2.56 -16.50
C GLU A 90 -8.80 3.21 -16.12
N ARG A 91 -8.64 3.53 -14.83
CA ARG A 91 -7.41 4.08 -14.26
C ARG A 91 -7.09 3.38 -12.95
N LEU A 92 -5.81 3.18 -12.69
CA LEU A 92 -5.28 2.80 -11.40
C LEU A 92 -5.14 4.06 -10.53
N MET A 93 -5.97 4.16 -9.50
CA MET A 93 -5.82 5.15 -8.45
C MET A 93 -4.76 4.68 -7.46
N THR A 94 -3.72 5.49 -7.27
CA THR A 94 -2.66 5.22 -6.31
C THR A 94 -2.54 6.37 -5.31
N VAL A 95 -2.47 6.00 -4.03
CA VAL A 95 -2.27 6.94 -2.92
C VAL A 95 -0.84 6.81 -2.44
N TRP A 96 -0.07 7.87 -2.59
CA TRP A 96 1.32 7.99 -2.17
C TRP A 96 1.42 8.86 -0.93
N ALA A 97 2.42 8.62 -0.09
CA ALA A 97 2.72 9.49 1.03
C ALA A 97 4.22 9.69 1.18
N ASN A 98 4.61 10.87 1.67
CA ASN A 98 5.98 11.13 2.06
C ASN A 98 6.38 10.34 3.31
N ARG A 99 7.68 10.39 3.63
CA ARG A 99 8.27 9.66 4.76
C ARG A 99 7.64 10.02 6.10
N GLU A 100 7.34 11.30 6.29
CA GLU A 100 6.75 11.87 7.50
C GLU A 100 5.24 11.61 7.58
N GLN A 101 4.63 11.11 6.51
CA GLN A 101 3.21 10.78 6.41
C GLN A 101 2.26 11.96 6.70
N ASN A 102 2.71 13.19 6.43
CA ASN A 102 1.90 14.39 6.58
C ASN A 102 1.39 14.95 5.24
N ILE A 103 1.92 14.48 4.11
CA ILE A 103 1.51 14.86 2.76
C ILE A 103 1.12 13.60 1.98
N ILE A 104 -0.06 13.64 1.36
CA ILE A 104 -0.58 12.57 0.50
C ILE A 104 -0.69 13.08 -0.93
N TYR A 105 -0.39 12.22 -1.89
CA TYR A 105 -0.61 12.47 -3.31
C TYR A 105 -1.51 11.37 -3.88
N ILE A 106 -2.47 11.77 -4.71
CA ILE A 106 -3.36 10.82 -5.41
C ILE A 106 -3.10 10.92 -6.91
N THR A 107 -2.67 9.83 -7.51
CA THR A 107 -2.45 9.74 -8.97
C THR A 107 -3.44 8.79 -9.61
N LEU A 108 -3.83 9.07 -10.85
CA LEU A 108 -4.55 8.17 -11.74
C LEU A 108 -3.64 7.76 -12.89
N CYS A 109 -3.30 6.47 -12.94
CA CYS A 109 -2.36 5.91 -13.91
C CYS A 109 -3.05 4.93 -14.86
N ASN A 110 -2.59 4.86 -16.11
CA ASN A 110 -2.85 3.74 -17.02
C ASN A 110 -1.52 3.24 -17.63
N GLU A 111 -1.58 2.52 -18.73
CA GLU A 111 -0.39 2.05 -19.44
C GLU A 111 0.36 3.12 -20.24
N ILE A 112 -0.16 4.34 -20.34
CA ILE A 112 0.35 5.45 -21.15
C ILE A 112 0.91 6.56 -20.23
N ASP A 113 0.14 6.99 -19.25
CA ASP A 113 0.42 8.15 -18.42
C ASP A 113 -0.12 8.04 -16.99
N CYS A 114 0.45 8.87 -16.10
CA CYS A 114 0.03 9.07 -14.72
C CYS A 114 -0.27 10.54 -14.49
N VAL A 115 -1.48 10.84 -14.01
CA VAL A 115 -1.94 12.22 -13.75
C VAL A 115 -2.16 12.42 -12.25
N LEU A 116 -1.61 13.49 -11.69
CA LEU A 116 -1.88 13.90 -10.31
C LEU A 116 -3.26 14.54 -10.22
N VAL A 117 -4.12 14.03 -9.33
CA VAL A 117 -5.51 14.49 -9.18
C VAL A 117 -5.71 15.34 -7.93
N GLY A 118 -4.90 15.13 -6.88
CA GLY A 118 -4.99 15.95 -5.68
C GLY A 118 -3.90 15.69 -4.67
N ILE A 119 -3.74 16.68 -3.79
CA ILE A 119 -2.86 16.66 -2.62
C ILE A 119 -3.72 17.00 -1.39
N PRO A 120 -4.52 16.04 -0.88
CA PRO A 120 -5.31 16.29 0.32
C PRO A 120 -4.40 16.36 1.55
N GLU A 121 -4.71 17.23 2.50
CA GLU A 121 -4.11 17.15 3.83
C GLU A 121 -4.46 15.80 4.48
N PHE A 122 -3.48 15.13 5.08
CA PHE A 122 -3.61 13.77 5.61
C PHE A 122 -4.85 13.58 6.51
N ALA A 123 -5.13 14.56 7.37
CA ALA A 123 -6.29 14.56 8.27
C ALA A 123 -7.63 14.55 7.53
N SER A 124 -7.73 15.26 6.40
CA SER A 124 -8.95 15.35 5.59
C SER A 124 -9.27 14.03 4.86
N LEU A 125 -8.24 13.30 4.42
CA LEU A 125 -8.42 12.04 3.69
C LEU A 125 -8.84 10.90 4.62
N LEU A 126 -8.26 10.81 5.82
CA LEU A 126 -8.68 9.82 6.82
C LEU A 126 -10.17 9.92 7.12
N ARG A 127 -10.70 11.16 7.19
CA ARG A 127 -12.13 11.41 7.40
C ARG A 127 -12.99 10.94 6.23
N GLN A 128 -12.55 11.16 4.99
CA GLN A 128 -13.30 10.73 3.78
C GLN A 128 -13.25 9.21 3.56
N LEU A 129 -12.11 8.57 3.82
CA LEU A 129 -11.98 7.11 3.75
C LEU A 129 -12.79 6.44 4.88
N SER A 130 -12.83 7.03 6.08
CA SER A 130 -13.70 6.59 7.19
C SER A 130 -15.18 6.62 6.82
N THR A 131 -15.66 7.64 6.10
CA THR A 131 -17.07 7.75 5.68
C THR A 131 -17.48 6.77 4.58
N SER A 132 -16.54 6.00 4.01
CA SER A 132 -16.81 4.97 3.00
C SER A 132 -16.92 3.55 3.57
N VAL A 133 -16.72 3.38 4.88
CA VAL A 133 -17.00 2.13 5.59
C VAL A 133 -18.39 2.28 6.24
N PRO A 134 -19.39 1.44 5.90
CA PRO A 134 -20.67 1.50 6.59
C PRO A 134 -20.46 1.29 8.08
N ASP A 135 -21.06 2.16 8.90
CA ASP A 135 -21.14 2.04 10.35
C ASP A 135 -21.74 0.68 10.74
N SER A 136 -20.89 -0.32 10.90
CA SER A 136 -21.23 -1.54 11.63
C SER A 136 -20.03 -1.90 12.49
N CYS A 137 -20.13 -1.57 13.77
CA CYS A 137 -19.31 -2.17 14.81
C CYS A 137 -19.56 -3.68 14.79
N SER A 138 -18.78 -4.41 13.99
CA SER A 138 -18.70 -5.85 14.02
C SER A 138 -17.33 -6.21 14.57
N VAL A 139 -17.29 -6.62 15.84
CA VAL A 139 -16.10 -7.26 16.42
C VAL A 139 -15.94 -8.60 15.73
N VAL A 140 -15.16 -8.64 14.64
CA VAL A 140 -14.76 -9.90 14.00
C VAL A 140 -13.48 -10.37 14.70
N HIS A 141 -13.64 -11.25 15.69
CA HIS A 141 -12.55 -12.12 16.10
C HIS A 141 -12.19 -13.02 14.91
N HIS A 142 -11.01 -12.85 14.32
CA HIS A 142 -10.54 -13.84 13.34
C HIS A 142 -9.09 -14.29 13.52
N GLN A 143 -8.98 -15.62 13.53
CA GLN A 143 -7.80 -16.44 13.74
C GLN A 143 -6.84 -16.37 12.54
N ARG A 144 -5.56 -16.69 12.79
CA ARG A 144 -4.46 -16.59 11.82
C ARG A 144 -4.74 -17.34 10.50
N PRO A 145 -4.33 -16.81 9.33
CA PRO A 145 -4.52 -17.49 8.07
C PRO A 145 -3.54 -18.67 7.88
N LYS A 146 -4.08 -19.83 7.50
CA LYS A 146 -3.34 -20.95 6.89
C LYS A 146 -3.26 -20.72 5.37
N TYR A 147 -2.07 -20.85 4.80
CA TYR A 147 -1.88 -20.84 3.34
C TYR A 147 -2.39 -22.14 2.71
N VAL A 148 -3.32 -22.04 1.75
CA VAL A 148 -3.65 -23.10 0.78
C VAL A 148 -3.95 -22.43 -0.57
N GLY A 149 -3.35 -22.95 -1.64
CA GLY A 149 -3.36 -22.32 -2.97
C GLY A 149 -4.49 -22.75 -3.93
N ARG A 150 -4.65 -21.95 -5.00
CA ARG A 150 -5.38 -22.17 -6.29
C ARG A 150 -6.90 -22.40 -6.13
N THR A 151 -7.85 -21.70 -6.78
CA THR A 151 -8.00 -21.26 -8.19
C THR A 151 -9.17 -20.26 -8.35
N ASN A 152 -9.02 -19.34 -9.32
CA ASN A 152 -9.99 -18.71 -10.25
C ASN A 152 -11.22 -17.86 -9.85
N ARG A 153 -11.28 -16.71 -10.55
CA ARG A 153 -12.39 -15.84 -10.98
C ARG A 153 -13.14 -14.95 -9.98
N ARG A 154 -13.02 -13.64 -10.29
CA ARG A 154 -13.93 -12.52 -10.00
C ARG A 154 -14.10 -12.11 -8.54
N GLU A 155 -13.05 -11.48 -8.03
CA GLU A 155 -13.10 -10.29 -7.16
C GLU A 155 -11.65 -9.95 -6.82
N LYS A 156 -11.18 -8.77 -7.19
CA LYS A 156 -9.85 -8.29 -6.79
C LYS A 156 -9.95 -6.86 -6.29
N SER A 157 -10.72 -6.69 -5.20
CA SER A 157 -10.40 -5.63 -4.26
C SER A 157 -9.41 -6.22 -3.27
N ILE A 158 -8.13 -5.86 -3.39
CA ILE A 158 -7.11 -6.22 -2.41
C ILE A 158 -7.19 -5.14 -1.32
N HIS A 159 -7.97 -5.41 -0.28
CA HIS A 159 -7.96 -4.61 0.94
C HIS A 159 -6.75 -5.05 1.78
N ILE A 160 -5.64 -4.32 1.67
CA ILE A 160 -4.52 -4.43 2.63
C ILE A 160 -4.90 -3.58 3.83
N TRP A 161 -5.35 -4.23 4.90
CA TRP A 161 -5.58 -3.59 6.18
C TRP A 161 -4.23 -3.42 6.89
N PHE A 162 -3.75 -2.18 7.03
CA PHE A 162 -2.65 -1.87 7.92
C PHE A 162 -3.17 -1.76 9.36
N TRP A 163 -2.49 -2.44 10.28
CA TRP A 163 -2.65 -2.21 11.71
C TRP A 163 -2.09 -0.83 12.06
N ILE A 164 -2.95 0.18 12.10
CA ILE A 164 -2.67 1.41 12.84
C ILE A 164 -3.17 1.13 14.26
N PHE A 165 -2.26 0.97 15.22
CA PHE A 165 -2.61 0.98 16.63
C PHE A 165 -3.03 2.41 17.00
N TYR A 166 -4.30 2.75 16.76
CA TYR A 166 -4.95 3.85 17.43
C TYR A 166 -5.79 3.23 18.54
N THR A 167 -5.36 3.38 19.79
CA THR A 167 -6.25 3.15 20.94
C THR A 167 -7.22 4.33 21.00
N PRO A 168 -8.52 4.18 20.67
CA PRO A 168 -9.47 5.24 20.93
C PRO A 168 -9.77 5.19 22.43
N SER A 169 -9.29 6.19 23.18
CA SER A 169 -9.65 6.39 24.59
C SER A 169 -11.11 6.84 24.79
N ALA A 170 -12.02 6.52 23.85
CA ALA A 170 -13.37 7.08 23.81
C ALA A 170 -14.49 6.01 23.83
N CYS A 171 -14.20 4.84 24.41
CA CYS A 171 -15.24 3.91 24.87
C CYS A 171 -15.04 3.64 26.35
N LEU A 172 -15.26 4.67 27.17
CA LEU A 172 -15.53 4.52 28.60
C LEU A 172 -16.87 5.21 28.88
N TYR A 173 -17.79 4.39 29.43
CA TYR A 173 -19.19 4.61 29.80
C TYR A 173 -20.23 4.24 28.75
#